data_AF-A0A2N3JSY9-F1
#
_entry.id   AF-A0A2N3JSY9-F1
#
_cell.length_a   1.000
_cell.length_b   1.000
_cell.length_c   1.000
_cell.angle_alpha   90.00
_cell.angle_beta   90.00
_cell.angle_gamma   90.00
#
_symmetry.space_group_name_H-M   'P 1'
#
loop_
_entity.id
_entity.type
_entity.pdbx_description
1 polymer ?
#
loop_
_entity_poly.entity_id
_entity_poly.type
_entity_poly.pdbx_seq_one_letter_code
_entity_poly.pdbx_strand_id
1 'polypeptide(L)'
;MSRAALLVLADGRFPAGGHAHSGGAEEAVGAGRIRDAGDLAAFCRGRLHTAGLVAAALAAAAADGTDPLALDEVADARTPSPALRTAARRLGRQLMRAARAAWPDPALDARAAARPRGAH
;
A
#
# COMPACT_ATOMS: atom_id res chain seq x y z
N MET A 1 3.10 -18.78 -4.48
CA MET A 1 1.81 -18.42 -3.83
C MET A 1 0.67 -18.99 -4.67
N SER A 2 -0.41 -19.51 -4.08
CA SER A 2 -1.56 -20.03 -4.84
C SER A 2 -2.47 -18.90 -5.35
N ARG A 3 -3.27 -19.15 -6.39
CA ARG A 3 -4.27 -18.17 -6.88
C ARG A 3 -5.28 -17.78 -5.78
N ALA A 4 -5.67 -18.73 -4.94
CA ALA A 4 -6.57 -18.47 -3.81
C ALA A 4 -5.95 -17.49 -2.81
N ALA A 5 -4.67 -17.63 -2.50
CA ALA A 5 -3.96 -16.70 -1.61
C ALA A 5 -3.91 -15.28 -2.19
N LEU A 6 -3.70 -15.14 -3.52
CA LEU A 6 -3.74 -13.85 -4.19
C LEU A 6 -5.13 -13.19 -4.12
N LEU A 7 -6.21 -13.98 -4.27
CA LEU A 7 -7.58 -13.48 -4.13
C LEU A 7 -7.87 -13.01 -2.70
N VAL A 8 -7.42 -13.76 -1.70
CA VAL A 8 -7.54 -13.35 -0.28
C VAL A 8 -6.78 -12.06 -0.01
N LEU A 9 -5.56 -11.92 -0.54
CA LEU A 9 -4.75 -10.70 -0.38
C LEU A 9 -5.41 -9.47 -1.03
N ALA A 10 -6.10 -9.66 -2.16
CA ALA A 10 -6.78 -8.60 -2.88
C ALA A 10 -8.19 -8.27 -2.33
N ASP A 11 -8.70 -9.06 -1.38
CA ASP A 11 -10.03 -8.87 -0.80
C ASP A 11 -10.05 -7.63 0.12
N GLY A 12 -11.01 -6.74 -0.08
CA GLY A 12 -11.17 -5.53 0.75
C GLY A 12 -11.44 -5.81 2.24
N ARG A 13 -11.84 -7.04 2.58
CA ARG A 13 -12.05 -7.51 3.96
C ARG A 13 -10.77 -8.05 4.60
N PHE A 14 -9.68 -8.20 3.85
CA PHE A 14 -8.40 -8.62 4.42
C PHE A 14 -7.98 -7.60 5.51
N PRO A 15 -7.58 -8.04 6.73
CA PRO A 15 -7.46 -7.16 7.90
C PRO A 15 -6.17 -6.33 7.91
N ALA A 16 -5.84 -5.71 6.77
CA ALA A 16 -4.72 -4.80 6.57
C ALA A 16 -5.06 -3.32 6.83
N GLY A 17 -6.33 -2.99 7.08
CA GLY A 17 -6.77 -1.62 7.41
C GLY A 17 -6.82 -0.64 6.23
N GLY A 18 -6.64 -1.13 5.00
CA GLY A 18 -6.60 -0.31 3.78
C GLY A 18 -7.87 0.50 3.51
N HIS A 19 -9.04 -0.01 3.91
CA HIS A 19 -10.33 0.67 3.72
C HIS A 19 -10.48 1.98 4.53
N ALA A 20 -9.63 2.20 5.53
CA ALA A 20 -9.68 3.37 6.40
C ALA A 20 -8.90 4.58 5.83
N HIS A 21 -8.31 4.46 4.63
CA HIS A 21 -7.51 5.50 4.01
C HIS A 21 -8.06 5.91 2.65
N SER A 22 -8.52 7.16 2.54
CA SER A 22 -9.16 7.70 1.34
C SER A 22 -8.21 8.00 0.18
N GLY A 23 -6.89 7.95 0.40
CA GLY A 23 -5.92 8.31 -0.64
C GLY A 23 -6.05 9.77 -1.11
N GLY A 24 -6.52 10.67 -0.25
CA GLY A 24 -6.73 12.08 -0.59
C GLY A 24 -8.04 12.37 -1.32
N ALA A 25 -8.92 11.36 -1.50
CA ALA A 25 -10.25 11.59 -2.05
C ALA A 25 -11.10 12.49 -1.15
N GLU A 26 -11.03 12.32 0.18
CA GLU A 26 -11.74 13.16 1.15
C GLU A 26 -11.33 14.63 1.05
N GLU A 27 -10.02 14.90 0.93
CA GLU A 27 -9.50 16.26 0.74
C GLU A 27 -9.95 16.84 -0.61
N ALA A 28 -9.97 16.03 -1.68
CA ALA A 28 -10.43 16.46 -2.98
C ALA A 28 -11.95 16.77 -3.00
N VAL A 29 -12.75 16.06 -2.20
CA VAL A 29 -14.16 16.41 -1.94
C VAL A 29 -14.26 17.71 -1.17
N GLY A 30 -13.52 17.86 -0.07
CA GLY A 30 -13.49 19.09 0.73
C GLY A 30 -13.10 20.34 -0.06
N ALA A 31 -12.20 20.18 -1.04
CA ALA A 31 -11.78 21.22 -1.97
C ALA A 31 -12.72 21.43 -3.18
N GLY A 32 -13.85 20.72 -3.26
CA GLY A 32 -14.82 20.83 -4.35
C GLY A 32 -14.35 20.28 -5.70
N ARG A 33 -13.27 19.49 -5.73
CA ARG A 33 -12.72 18.86 -6.96
C ARG A 33 -13.39 17.53 -7.30
N ILE A 34 -13.97 16.86 -6.31
CA ILE A 34 -14.81 15.67 -6.50
C ILE A 34 -16.21 16.00 -6.00
N ARG A 35 -17.18 16.05 -6.92
CA ARG A 35 -18.59 16.37 -6.60
C ARG A 35 -19.55 15.26 -7.00
N ASP A 36 -19.13 14.38 -7.90
CA ASP A 36 -19.90 13.26 -8.39
C ASP A 36 -19.02 12.04 -8.74
N ALA A 37 -19.66 10.99 -9.24
CA ALA A 37 -18.98 9.76 -9.65
C ALA A 37 -18.05 9.95 -10.86
N GLY A 38 -18.33 10.91 -11.74
CA GLY A 38 -17.48 11.23 -12.88
C GLY A 38 -16.16 11.86 -12.43
N ASP A 39 -16.24 12.84 -11.53
CA ASP A 39 -15.07 13.46 -10.92
C ASP A 39 -14.24 12.42 -10.13
N LEU A 40 -14.90 11.54 -9.38
CA LEU A 40 -14.22 10.45 -8.66
C LEU A 40 -13.50 9.49 -9.63
N ALA A 41 -14.14 9.13 -10.74
CA ALA A 41 -13.50 8.28 -11.76
C ALA A 41 -12.28 8.97 -12.37
N ALA A 42 -12.35 10.28 -12.65
CA ALA A 42 -11.22 11.06 -13.13
C ALA A 42 -10.08 11.12 -12.11
N PHE A 43 -10.40 11.35 -10.83
CA PHE A 43 -9.44 11.32 -9.72
C PHE A 43 -8.74 9.96 -9.61
N CYS A 44 -9.50 8.86 -9.67
CA CYS A 44 -8.95 7.51 -9.63
C CYS A 44 -8.02 7.22 -10.82
N ARG A 45 -8.39 7.63 -12.04
CA ARG A 45 -7.50 7.50 -13.21
C ARG A 45 -6.21 8.31 -13.03
N GLY A 46 -6.31 9.55 -12.56
CA GLY A 46 -5.13 10.37 -12.25
C GLY A 46 -4.21 9.71 -11.23
N ARG A 47 -4.78 9.10 -10.17
CA ARG A 47 -4.02 8.31 -9.19
C ARG A 47 -3.34 7.09 -9.82
N LEU A 48 -4.01 6.35 -10.70
CA LEU A 48 -3.43 5.18 -11.38
C LEU A 48 -2.17 5.55 -12.18
N HIS A 49 -2.17 6.70 -12.85
CA HIS A 49 -1.02 7.17 -13.63
C HIS A 49 0.10 7.82 -12.80
N THR A 50 -0.12 8.02 -11.50
CA THR A 50 0.86 8.69 -10.61
C THR A 50 1.30 7.76 -9.49
N ALA A 51 0.69 7.86 -8.30
CA ALA A 51 1.05 7.05 -7.15
C ALA A 51 0.80 5.55 -7.39
N GLY A 52 -0.25 5.21 -8.15
CA GLY A 52 -0.57 3.83 -8.51
C GLY A 52 0.52 3.20 -9.40
N LEU A 53 1.00 3.92 -10.40
CA LEU A 53 2.08 3.47 -11.28
C LEU A 53 3.37 3.19 -10.50
N VAL A 54 3.73 4.09 -9.58
CA VAL A 54 4.91 3.90 -8.71
C VAL A 54 4.75 2.66 -7.83
N ALA A 55 3.61 2.50 -7.16
CA ALA A 55 3.35 1.34 -6.31
C ALA A 55 3.39 0.03 -7.10
N ALA A 56 2.81 0.02 -8.32
CA ALA A 56 2.85 -1.13 -9.21
C ALA A 56 4.28 -1.48 -9.65
N ALA A 57 5.10 -0.48 -9.99
CA ALA A 57 6.50 -0.69 -10.38
C ALA A 57 7.33 -1.27 -9.22
N LEU A 58 7.15 -0.76 -7.99
CA LEU A 58 7.83 -1.29 -6.81
C LEU A 58 7.40 -2.73 -6.50
N ALA A 59 6.10 -3.03 -6.59
CA ALA A 59 5.58 -4.38 -6.40
C ALA A 59 6.12 -5.36 -7.46
N ALA A 60 6.21 -4.93 -8.73
CA ALA A 60 6.79 -5.72 -9.80
C ALA A 60 8.29 -5.99 -9.57
N ALA A 61 9.06 -4.97 -9.18
CA ALA A 61 10.48 -5.12 -8.87
C ALA A 61 10.72 -6.08 -7.68
N ALA A 62 9.86 -6.02 -6.65
CA ALA A 62 9.93 -6.97 -5.53
C ALA A 62 9.63 -8.41 -5.98
N ALA A 63 8.65 -8.59 -6.86
CA ALA A 63 8.30 -9.89 -7.42
C ALA A 63 9.41 -10.46 -8.33
N ASP A 64 10.18 -9.59 -8.98
CA ASP A 64 11.36 -9.94 -9.80
C ASP A 64 12.63 -10.22 -8.95
N GLY A 65 12.54 -10.07 -7.62
CA GLY A 65 13.62 -10.42 -6.68
C GLY A 65 14.49 -9.25 -6.23
N THR A 66 14.13 -8.01 -6.56
CA THR A 66 14.81 -6.82 -5.99
C THR A 66 14.60 -6.79 -4.47
N ASP A 67 15.63 -6.35 -3.73
CA ASP A 67 15.58 -6.28 -2.26
C ASP A 67 14.40 -5.42 -1.77
N PRO A 68 13.44 -6.00 -1.02
CA PRO A 68 12.30 -5.27 -0.48
C PRO A 68 12.68 -4.13 0.48
N LEU A 69 13.83 -4.21 1.17
CA LEU A 69 14.25 -3.14 2.09
C LEU A 69 14.75 -1.91 1.32
N ALA A 70 15.49 -2.12 0.24
CA ALA A 70 15.83 -1.04 -0.69
C ALA A 70 14.57 -0.44 -1.34
N LEU A 71 13.61 -1.26 -1.77
CA LEU A 71 12.35 -0.77 -2.33
C LEU A 71 11.49 0.02 -1.33
N ASP A 72 11.52 -0.36 -0.05
CA ASP A 72 10.88 0.38 1.04
C ASP A 72 11.46 1.80 1.21
N GLU A 73 12.78 1.94 1.08
CA GLU A 73 13.46 3.25 1.10
C GLU A 73 13.09 4.10 -0.12
N VAL A 74 12.98 3.47 -1.29
CA VAL A 74 12.51 4.11 -2.52
C VAL A 74 11.06 4.60 -2.39
N ALA A 75 10.19 3.82 -1.74
CA ALA A 75 8.81 4.21 -1.45
C ALA A 75 8.75 5.39 -0.47
N ASP A 76 9.60 5.39 0.56
CA ASP A 76 9.70 6.48 1.53
C ASP A 76 10.14 7.79 0.88
N ALA A 77 11.20 7.75 0.08
CA ALA A 77 11.71 8.90 -0.67
C ALA A 77 10.68 9.49 -1.66
N ARG A 78 9.82 8.63 -2.22
CA ARG A 78 8.74 9.03 -3.13
C ARG A 78 7.45 9.46 -2.42
N THR A 79 7.46 9.53 -1.08
CA THR A 79 6.32 9.98 -0.28
C THR A 79 6.70 11.25 0.49
N PRO A 80 6.61 12.45 -0.13
CA PRO A 80 7.08 13.69 0.49
C PRO A 80 6.32 14.08 1.77
N SER A 81 5.02 13.78 1.83
CA SER A 81 4.17 14.12 2.97
C SER A 81 4.51 13.27 4.21
N PRO A 82 4.92 13.89 5.34
CA PRO A 82 5.19 13.15 6.58
C PRO A 82 3.96 12.42 7.12
N ALA A 83 2.77 12.99 6.95
CA ALA A 83 1.51 12.36 7.36
C ALA A 83 1.24 11.11 6.52
N LEU A 84 1.46 11.17 5.20
CA LEU A 84 1.32 10.00 4.33
C LEU A 84 2.35 8.91 4.64
N ARG A 85 3.61 9.28 4.94
CA ARG A 85 4.61 8.30 5.40
C ARG A 85 4.14 7.59 6.67
N THR A 86 3.64 8.34 7.65
CA THR A 86 3.15 7.76 8.90
C THR A 86 1.97 6.82 8.69
N ALA A 87 1.03 7.19 7.82
CA ALA A 87 -0.09 6.35 7.43
C ALA A 87 0.37 5.06 6.73
N ALA A 88 1.26 5.16 5.74
CA ALA A 88 1.82 4.02 5.01
C ALA A 88 2.50 3.03 5.97
N ARG A 89 3.37 3.53 6.86
CA ARG A 89 4.03 2.72 7.91
C ARG A 89 3.01 2.00 8.80
N ARG A 90 1.91 2.64 9.18
CA ARG A 90 0.83 2.01 9.97
C ARG A 90 0.13 0.90 9.20
N LEU A 91 -0.21 1.14 7.94
CA LEU A 91 -0.84 0.16 7.06
C LEU A 91 0.08 -1.03 6.81
N GLY A 92 1.36 -0.80 6.49
CA GLY A 92 2.34 -1.86 6.27
C GLY A 92 2.54 -2.75 7.51
N ARG A 93 2.50 -2.19 8.73
CA ARG A 93 2.47 -3.02 9.96
C ARG A 93 1.24 -3.92 10.02
N GLN A 94 0.06 -3.37 9.71
CA GLN A 94 -1.20 -4.12 9.77
C GLN A 94 -1.23 -5.23 8.72
N LEU A 95 -0.81 -4.91 7.49
CA LEU A 95 -0.63 -5.86 6.39
C LEU A 95 0.35 -6.97 6.78
N MET A 96 1.53 -6.63 7.29
CA MET A 96 2.56 -7.61 7.68
C MET A 96 2.06 -8.54 8.79
N ARG A 97 1.34 -8.01 9.79
CA ARG A 97 0.75 -8.81 10.86
C ARG A 97 -0.29 -9.80 10.31
N ALA A 98 -1.18 -9.35 9.43
CA ALA A 98 -2.18 -10.21 8.82
C ALA A 98 -1.54 -11.27 7.90
N ALA A 99 -0.55 -10.87 7.10
CA ALA A 99 0.16 -11.76 6.19
C ALA A 99 0.92 -12.87 6.92
N ARG A 100 1.63 -12.54 8.01
CA ARG A 100 2.36 -13.53 8.83
C ARG A 100 1.43 -14.55 9.49
N ALA A 101 0.22 -14.14 9.87
CA ALA A 101 -0.78 -15.03 10.43
C ALA A 101 -1.41 -15.95 9.37
N ALA A 102 -1.66 -15.43 8.16
CA ALA A 102 -2.29 -16.17 7.07
C ALA A 102 -1.32 -17.09 6.32
N TRP A 103 -0.06 -16.67 6.18
CA TRP A 103 0.98 -17.36 5.41
C TRP A 103 2.30 -17.35 6.21
N PRO A 104 2.49 -18.29 7.15
CA PRO A 104 3.72 -18.38 7.91
C PRO A 104 4.93 -18.59 7.00
N ASP A 105 5.88 -17.65 7.03
CA ASP A 105 7.10 -17.68 6.22
C ASP A 105 8.22 -16.90 6.97
N PRO A 106 9.40 -17.51 7.21
CA PRO A 106 10.51 -16.84 7.89
C PRO A 106 10.95 -15.53 7.25
N ALA A 107 10.79 -15.38 5.93
CA ALA A 107 11.11 -14.13 5.23
C ALA A 107 10.17 -12.99 5.63
N LEU A 108 8.90 -13.28 5.95
CA LEU A 108 7.98 -12.28 6.48
C LEU A 108 8.33 -11.87 7.92
N ASP A 109 8.78 -12.83 8.73
CA ASP A 109 9.27 -12.56 10.09
C ASP A 109 10.50 -11.65 10.07
N ALA A 110 11.49 -11.98 9.23
CA ALA A 110 12.70 -11.18 9.05
C ALA A 110 12.38 -9.75 8.59
N ARG A 111 11.43 -9.58 7.66
CA ARG A 111 10.98 -8.26 7.19
C ARG A 111 10.29 -7.46 8.29
N ALA A 112 9.42 -8.11 9.07
CA ALA A 112 8.76 -7.46 10.20
C ALA A 112 9.77 -6.98 11.26
N ALA A 113 10.82 -7.77 11.52
CA ALA A 113 11.90 -7.40 12.42
C ALA A 113 12.75 -6.23 11.88
N ALA A 114 13.04 -6.22 10.57
CA ALA A 114 13.81 -5.15 9.92
C ALA A 114 13.06 -3.82 9.80
N ARG A 115 11.72 -3.85 9.84
CA ARG A 115 10.85 -2.67 9.82
C ARG A 115 9.80 -2.76 10.94
N PRO A 116 10.19 -2.55 12.22
CA PRO A 116 9.27 -2.68 13.35
C PRO A 116 8.15 -1.62 13.34
N ARG A 117 8.42 -0.49 12.69
CA ARG A 117 7.43 0.56 12.41
C ARG A 117 6.64 0.30 11.13
N GLY A 118 6.78 -0.85 10.48
CA GLY A 118 6.10 -1.22 9.23
C GLY A 118 6.87 -0.83 7.99
N ALA A 119 6.69 -1.64 6.95
CA ALA A 119 7.06 -1.25 5.58
C ALA A 119 6.11 -0.16 5.06
N HIS A 120 6.50 0.51 3.99
CA HIS A 120 5.60 1.31 3.15
C HIS A 120 4.57 0.46 2.43
#